data_AF-A0A5B0IHL8-F1
#
_entry.id   AF-A0A5B0IHL8-F1
#
_cell.length_a   1.000
_cell.length_b   1.000
_cell.length_c   1.000
_cell.angle_alpha   90.00
_cell.angle_beta   90.00
_cell.angle_gamma   90.00
#
_symmetry.space_group_name_H-M   'P 1'
#
loop_
_entity.id
_entity.type
_entity.pdbx_description
1 polymer ?
#
loop_
_entity_poly.entity_id
_entity_poly.type
_entity_poly.pdbx_seq_one_letter_code
_entity_poly.pdbx_strand_id
1 'polypeptide(L)'
;MNARPSPEWVVPERVAGPEDLDPRLLRPTGHTDRLQVVVEHYIPGAGRCPGCGWPVLRRQECPSRQVAVCLLDNRPLPVRLAHLFDVVPGARTGRDSAADRDEQRRAEDALPGLFAAPARAPERGQP
;
A
#
# COMPACT_ATOMS: atom_id res chain seq x y z
N MET A 1 46.52 4.41 27.03
CA MET A 1 45.39 5.02 26.29
C MET A 1 45.21 4.24 25.00
N ASN A 2 44.22 3.35 24.94
CA ASN A 2 43.83 2.66 23.70
C ASN A 2 42.36 2.98 23.47
N ALA A 3 42.10 3.89 22.53
CA ALA A 3 40.77 4.20 22.07
C ALA A 3 40.20 2.94 21.39
N ARG A 4 39.09 2.42 21.93
CA ARG A 4 38.20 1.55 21.14
C ARG A 4 37.34 2.48 20.27
N PRO A 5 37.31 2.30 18.94
CA PRO A 5 36.37 3.04 18.12
C PRO A 5 34.94 2.60 18.51
N SER A 6 34.04 3.57 18.73
CA SER A 6 32.63 3.30 18.99
C SER A 6 31.95 3.01 17.65
N PRO A 7 31.51 1.78 17.39
CA PRO A 7 30.89 1.45 16.13
C PRO A 7 29.38 1.73 16.20
N GLU A 8 28.90 2.61 15.31
CA GLU A 8 27.73 2.34 14.45
C GLU A 8 26.48 1.73 15.13
N TRP A 9 25.60 2.59 15.63
CA TRP A 9 24.16 2.29 15.71
C TRP A 9 23.41 3.06 14.63
N VAL A 10 23.81 2.87 13.37
CA VAL A 10 22.87 3.01 12.27
C VAL A 10 22.13 1.68 12.22
N VAL A 11 21.10 1.51 13.06
CA VAL A 11 20.15 0.41 12.86
C VAL A 11 19.48 0.72 11.53
N PRO A 12 19.67 -0.09 10.47
CA PRO A 12 18.98 0.15 9.21
C PRO A 12 17.49 0.16 9.50
N GLU A 13 16.80 1.24 9.10
CA GLU A 13 15.36 1.28 9.16
C GLU A 13 14.82 0.05 8.43
N ARG A 14 14.14 -0.84 9.15
CA ARG A 14 13.68 -2.10 8.57
C ARG A 14 12.65 -1.78 7.50
N VAL A 15 13.03 -1.95 6.24
CA VAL A 15 12.15 -1.75 5.09
C VAL A 15 11.26 -2.99 4.94
N ALA A 16 9.95 -2.80 4.80
CA ALA A 16 9.02 -3.91 4.63
C ALA A 16 9.17 -4.55 3.25
N GLY A 17 9.31 -5.87 3.21
CA GLY A 17 9.29 -6.68 2.00
C GLY A 17 7.89 -7.21 1.68
N PRO A 18 7.69 -7.81 0.49
CA PRO A 18 6.45 -8.51 0.15
C PRO A 18 6.06 -9.59 1.18
N GLU A 19 7.04 -10.28 1.75
CA GLU A 19 6.88 -11.31 2.78
C GLU A 19 6.34 -10.78 4.11
N ASP A 20 6.44 -9.47 4.35
CA ASP A 20 5.93 -8.82 5.55
C ASP A 20 4.48 -8.32 5.40
N LEU A 21 3.90 -8.48 4.19
CA LEU A 21 2.52 -8.11 3.89
C LEU A 21 1.55 -9.26 4.16
N ASP A 22 0.29 -8.90 4.38
CA ASP A 22 -0.80 -9.87 4.34
C ASP A 22 -0.86 -10.50 2.94
N PRO A 23 -0.83 -11.85 2.81
CA PRO A 23 -0.80 -12.52 1.51
C PRO A 23 -1.97 -12.16 0.59
N ARG A 24 -3.12 -11.73 1.15
CA ARG A 24 -4.26 -11.27 0.35
C ARG A 24 -3.89 -10.03 -0.48
N LEU A 25 -2.97 -9.19 -0.02
CA LEU A 25 -2.56 -7.99 -0.76
C LEU A 25 -1.64 -8.28 -1.94
N LEU A 26 -1.07 -9.48 -2.02
CA LEU A 26 -0.18 -9.92 -3.10
C LEU A 26 -0.96 -10.56 -4.28
N ARG A 27 -2.29 -10.51 -4.24
CA ARG A 27 -3.17 -10.99 -5.31
C ARG A 27 -4.27 -9.95 -5.57
N PRO A 28 -4.89 -9.96 -6.76
CA PRO A 28 -6.06 -9.13 -7.02
C PRO A 28 -7.14 -9.39 -5.97
N THR A 29 -7.57 -8.34 -5.25
CA THR A 29 -8.54 -8.42 -4.15
C THR A 29 -9.66 -7.40 -4.29
N GLY A 30 -10.85 -7.77 -3.81
CA GLY A 30 -12.02 -6.90 -3.78
C GLY A 30 -12.04 -5.95 -2.57
N HIS A 31 -13.02 -5.05 -2.54
CA HIS A 31 -13.19 -4.07 -1.45
C HIS A 31 -13.34 -4.73 -0.07
N THR A 32 -14.10 -5.83 0.02
CA THR A 32 -14.32 -6.56 1.28
C THR A 32 -13.04 -7.15 1.85
N ASP A 33 -12.20 -7.78 1.02
CA ASP A 33 -10.92 -8.34 1.45
C ASP A 33 -10.01 -7.24 2.01
N ARG A 34 -9.94 -6.10 1.31
CA ARG A 34 -9.13 -4.96 1.74
C ARG A 34 -9.60 -4.40 3.08
N LEU A 35 -10.92 -4.28 3.28
CA LEU A 35 -11.50 -3.88 4.58
C LEU A 35 -11.14 -4.87 5.68
N GLN A 36 -11.24 -6.16 5.42
CA GLN A 36 -10.90 -7.20 6.38
C GLN A 36 -9.43 -7.13 6.78
N VAL A 37 -8.51 -6.93 5.83
CA VAL A 37 -7.08 -6.68 6.11
C VAL A 37 -6.91 -5.48 7.04
N VAL A 38 -7.59 -4.35 6.78
CA VAL A 38 -7.51 -3.15 7.63
C VAL A 38 -7.94 -3.45 9.07
N VAL A 39 -9.05 -4.18 9.24
CA VAL A 39 -9.61 -4.52 10.55
C VAL A 39 -8.68 -5.47 11.31
N GLU A 40 -8.23 -6.55 10.67
CA GLU A 40 -7.37 -7.57 11.29
C GLU A 40 -5.96 -7.03 11.60
N HIS A 41 -5.50 -6.04 10.84
CA HIS A 41 -4.22 -5.35 11.04
C HIS A 41 -4.39 -4.04 11.81
N TYR A 42 -5.55 -3.78 12.40
CA TYR A 42 -5.75 -2.67 13.31
C TYR A 42 -5.26 -3.05 14.70
N ILE A 43 -4.12 -2.48 15.11
CA ILE A 43 -3.44 -2.91 16.33
C ILE A 43 -3.68 -1.91 17.45
N PRO A 44 -4.29 -2.32 18.56
CA PRO A 44 -4.19 -1.62 19.83
C PRO A 44 -2.96 -2.12 20.62
N GLY A 45 -1.98 -1.25 20.88
CA GLY A 45 -0.83 -1.55 21.76
C GLY A 45 0.49 -1.86 21.03
N ALA A 46 1.59 -1.88 21.79
CA ALA A 46 2.96 -1.89 21.28
C ALA A 46 3.56 -3.31 21.20
N GLY A 47 4.37 -3.55 20.16
CA GLY A 47 5.19 -4.76 20.03
C GLY A 47 5.24 -5.27 18.61
N ARG A 48 4.14 -5.86 18.12
CA ARG A 48 4.03 -6.46 16.77
C ARG A 48 2.57 -6.51 16.31
N CYS A 49 2.36 -6.55 15.00
CA CYS A 49 1.06 -6.81 14.39
C CYS A 49 0.60 -8.25 14.62
N PRO A 50 -0.64 -8.51 15.07
CA PRO A 50 -1.16 -9.86 15.20
C PRO A 50 -1.48 -10.50 13.85
N GLY A 51 -1.71 -9.68 12.80
CA GLY A 51 -1.96 -10.16 11.44
C GLY A 51 -0.68 -10.63 10.74
N CYS A 52 0.29 -9.74 10.56
CA CYS A 52 1.51 -10.04 9.79
C CYS A 52 2.82 -10.09 10.62
N GLY A 53 2.78 -9.89 11.94
CA GLY A 53 3.98 -9.95 12.79
C GLY A 53 4.92 -8.73 12.70
N TRP A 54 4.60 -7.75 11.86
CA TRP A 54 5.42 -6.55 11.65
C TRP A 54 5.57 -5.73 12.95
N PRO A 55 6.78 -5.26 13.31
CA PRO A 55 6.99 -4.41 14.48
C PRO A 55 6.19 -3.11 14.37
N VAL A 56 5.43 -2.77 15.40
CA VAL A 56 4.62 -1.54 15.43
C VAL A 56 4.71 -0.84 16.78
N LEU A 57 4.88 0.47 16.72
CA LEU A 57 4.76 1.38 17.87
C LEU A 57 3.41 2.09 17.85
N ARG A 58 2.88 2.37 16.65
CA ARG A 58 1.58 3.02 16.43
C ARG A 58 0.66 2.21 15.54
N ARG A 59 -0.64 2.44 15.73
CA ARG A 59 -1.74 1.77 14.99
C ARG A 59 -1.60 1.88 13.47
N GLN A 60 -1.05 2.98 12.96
CA GLN A 60 -0.98 3.24 11.52
C GLN A 60 0.31 2.73 10.86
N GLU A 61 1.26 2.17 11.61
CA GLU A 61 2.58 1.86 11.08
C GLU A 61 2.67 0.53 10.33
N CYS A 62 1.71 -0.38 10.56
CA CYS A 62 1.68 -1.69 9.90
C CYS A 62 1.59 -1.54 8.36
N PRO A 63 2.53 -2.12 7.59
CA PRO A 63 2.58 -1.96 6.13
C PRO A 63 1.34 -2.57 5.46
N SER A 64 0.89 -3.75 5.87
CA SER A 64 -0.35 -4.37 5.35
C SER A 64 -1.56 -3.46 5.53
N ARG A 65 -1.69 -2.83 6.70
CA ARG A 65 -2.77 -1.88 6.96
C ARG A 65 -2.69 -0.65 6.06
N GLN A 66 -1.50 -0.08 5.89
CA GLN A 66 -1.30 1.11 5.05
C GLN A 66 -1.62 0.83 3.59
N VAL A 67 -1.10 -0.29 3.06
CA VAL A 67 -1.38 -0.72 1.69
C VAL A 67 -2.89 -0.92 1.50
N ALA A 68 -3.55 -1.65 2.41
CA ALA A 68 -4.99 -1.90 2.31
C ALA A 68 -5.80 -0.59 2.33
N VAL A 69 -5.46 0.38 3.18
CA VAL A 69 -6.11 1.71 3.19
C VAL A 69 -5.87 2.46 1.88
N CYS A 70 -4.65 2.47 1.35
CA CYS A 70 -4.35 3.11 0.07
C CYS A 70 -5.15 2.50 -1.09
N LEU A 71 -5.28 1.16 -1.12
CA LEU A 71 -6.09 0.46 -2.13
C LEU A 71 -7.59 0.69 -1.98
N LEU A 72 -8.10 0.94 -0.77
CA LEU A 72 -9.50 1.30 -0.52
C LEU A 72 -9.78 2.73 -0.99
N ASP A 73 -8.89 3.66 -0.64
CA ASP A 73 -9.05 5.08 -0.95
C ASP A 73 -8.60 5.42 -2.38
N ASN A 74 -8.10 4.44 -3.15
CA ASN A 74 -7.47 4.65 -4.45
C ASN A 74 -6.34 5.69 -4.42
N ARG A 75 -5.60 5.74 -3.31
CA ARG A 75 -4.49 6.67 -3.06
C ARG A 75 -3.14 6.01 -3.35
N PRO A 76 -2.11 6.81 -3.68
CA PRO A 76 -0.76 6.28 -3.82
C PRO A 76 -0.24 5.69 -2.52
N LEU A 77 0.64 4.69 -2.66
CA LEU A 77 1.39 4.15 -1.54
C LEU A 77 2.26 5.25 -0.93
N PRO A 78 2.41 5.29 0.41
CA PRO A 78 3.34 6.20 1.04
C PRO A 78 4.76 5.92 0.54
N VAL A 79 5.62 6.95 0.48
CA VAL A 79 6.99 6.90 -0.06
C VAL A 79 7.78 5.68 0.44
N ARG A 80 7.67 5.37 1.74
CA ARG A 80 8.36 4.23 2.39
C ARG A 80 7.91 2.83 1.93
N LEU A 81 6.79 2.73 1.20
CA LEU A 81 6.23 1.50 0.64
C LEU A 81 6.14 1.57 -0.89
N ALA A 82 6.63 2.65 -1.52
CA ALA A 82 6.51 2.84 -2.97
C ALA A 82 7.24 1.76 -3.77
N HIS A 83 8.28 1.15 -3.21
CA HIS A 83 9.01 0.02 -3.81
C HIS A 83 8.16 -1.27 -3.92
N LEU A 84 7.00 -1.33 -3.25
CA LEU A 84 6.07 -2.46 -3.33
C LEU A 84 5.04 -2.31 -4.46
N PHE A 85 5.13 -1.25 -5.27
CA PHE A 85 4.17 -0.98 -6.35
C PHE A 85 4.07 -2.12 -7.36
N ASP A 86 5.21 -2.64 -7.83
CA ASP A 86 5.22 -3.68 -8.88
C ASP A 86 4.69 -5.03 -8.40
N VAL A 87 4.60 -5.22 -7.08
CA VAL A 87 4.20 -6.50 -6.46
C VAL A 87 2.80 -6.46 -5.83
N VAL A 88 2.25 -5.28 -5.55
CA VAL A 88 0.90 -5.11 -4.99
C VAL A 88 -0.07 -4.75 -6.11
N PRO A 89 -0.97 -5.67 -6.51
CA PRO A 89 -1.93 -5.39 -7.57
C PRO A 89 -2.84 -4.20 -7.22
N GLY A 90 -2.92 -3.23 -8.13
CA GLY A 90 -3.73 -2.02 -7.95
C GLY A 90 -3.09 -0.94 -7.07
N ALA A 91 -1.85 -1.14 -6.62
CA ALA A 91 -1.08 -0.07 -5.98
C ALA A 91 -0.86 1.08 -6.97
N ARG A 92 -0.68 2.29 -6.40
CA ARG A 92 -0.38 3.52 -7.15
C ARG A 92 0.89 4.11 -6.58
N THR A 93 1.76 4.67 -7.43
CA THR A 93 2.99 5.33 -6.93
C THR A 93 2.79 6.82 -6.66
N GLY A 94 1.70 7.40 -7.15
CA GLY A 94 1.45 8.84 -7.10
C GLY A 94 2.29 9.63 -8.10
N ARG A 95 3.17 8.95 -8.85
CA ARG A 95 3.83 9.46 -10.04
C ARG A 95 3.03 9.19 -11.31
N ASP A 96 1.99 8.37 -11.20
CA ASP A 96 1.05 8.10 -12.29
C ASP A 96 0.49 9.45 -12.76
N SER A 97 0.68 9.74 -14.05
CA SER A 97 0.13 10.96 -14.63
C SER A 97 -1.41 10.89 -14.62
N ALA A 98 -2.07 12.03 -14.79
CA ALA A 98 -3.52 12.04 -14.98
C ALA A 98 -3.93 11.20 -16.20
N ALA A 99 -3.08 11.13 -17.22
CA ALA A 99 -3.27 10.30 -18.40
C ALA A 99 -3.19 8.79 -18.06
N ASP A 100 -2.20 8.38 -17.26
CA ASP A 100 -2.05 6.97 -16.86
C ASP A 100 -3.26 6.48 -16.04
N ARG A 101 -3.76 7.33 -15.13
CA ARG A 101 -4.97 7.03 -14.35
C ARG A 101 -6.24 6.97 -15.22
N ASP A 102 -6.34 7.84 -16.22
CA ASP A 102 -7.43 7.80 -17.20
C ASP A 102 -7.36 6.56 -18.09
N GLU A 103 -6.16 6.15 -18.51
CA GLU A 103 -5.96 4.95 -19.32
C GLU A 103 -6.34 3.69 -18.54
N GLN A 104 -5.93 3.58 -17.28
CA GLN A 104 -6.30 2.44 -16.44
C GLN A 104 -7.82 2.39 -16.17
N ARG A 105 -8.45 3.53 -15.90
CA ARG A 105 -9.92 3.60 -15.77
C ARG A 105 -10.64 3.21 -17.05
N ARG A 106 -10.14 3.64 -18.22
CA ARG A 106 -10.71 3.22 -19.52
C ARG A 106 -10.57 1.72 -19.73
N ALA A 107 -9.44 1.13 -19.33
CA ALA A 107 -9.25 -0.32 -19.40
C ALA A 107 -10.25 -1.07 -18.52
N GLU A 108 -10.53 -0.56 -17.30
CA GLU A 108 -11.56 -1.11 -16.40
C GLU A 108 -12.98 -0.93 -16.96
N ASP A 109 -13.30 0.25 -17.48
CA ASP A 109 -14.62 0.58 -18.06
C ASP A 109 -14.89 -0.20 -19.37
N ALA A 110 -13.84 -0.65 -20.07
CA ALA A 110 -13.94 -1.47 -21.27
C ALA A 110 -14.17 -2.96 -21.00
N LEU A 111 -14.04 -3.41 -19.73
CA LEU A 111 -14.35 -4.79 -19.37
C LEU A 111 -15.87 -5.06 -19.55
N PRO A 112 -16.27 -6.26 -20.02
CA PRO A 112 -17.68 -6.59 -20.20
C PRO A 112 -18.46 -6.46 -18.88
N GLY A 113 -19.41 -5.53 -18.83
CA GLY A 113 -20.28 -5.28 -17.68
C GLY A 113 -21.75 -5.54 -17.99
N LEU A 114 -22.55 -5.72 -16.93
CA LEU A 114 -24.01 -5.82 -17.06
C LEU A 114 -24.64 -4.53 -17.61
N PHE A 115 -23.95 -3.40 -17.46
CA PHE A 115 -24.36 -2.09 -17.94
C PHE A 115 -23.16 -1.34 -18.51
N ALA A 116 -23.41 -0.43 -19.45
CA ALA A 116 -22.37 0.45 -19.98
C ALA A 116 -21.82 1.35 -18.86
N ALA A 117 -20.51 1.51 -18.80
CA ALA A 117 -19.88 2.44 -17.89
C ALA A 117 -20.35 3.88 -18.18
N PRO A 118 -20.69 4.69 -17.17
CA PRO A 118 -21.13 6.07 -17.36
C PRO A 118 -20.00 6.91 -17.98
N ALA A 119 -20.36 7.85 -18.85
CA ALA A 119 -19.40 8.78 -19.44
C ALA A 119 -18.79 9.67 -18.36
N ARG A 120 -17.45 9.71 -18.28
CA ARG A 120 -16.69 10.50 -17.31
C ARG A 120 -15.83 11.54 -18.03
N ALA A 121 -15.65 12.69 -17.39
CA ALA A 121 -14.71 13.70 -17.88
C ALA A 121 -13.27 13.25 -17.57
N PRO A 122 -12.30 13.54 -18.47
CA PRO A 122 -10.90 13.24 -18.22
C PRO A 122 -10.42 13.96 -16.97
N GLU A 123 -9.59 13.26 -16.19
CA GLU A 123 -9.08 13.80 -14.94
C GLU A 123 -8.11 14.94 -15.25
N ARG A 124 -8.42 16.16 -14.78
CA ARG A 124 -7.52 17.30 -14.94
C ARG A 124 -6.37 17.12 -13.96
N GLY A 125 -5.14 17.07 -14.47
CA GLY A 125 -3.95 17.13 -13.63
C GLY A 125 -4.02 18.36 -12.72
N GLN A 126 -3.86 18.18 -11.41
CA GLN A 126 -3.55 19.31 -10.54
C GLN A 126 -2.17 19.86 -10.95
N PRO A 127 -2.01 21.20 -10.99
CA PRO A 127 -0.72 21.83 -11.26
C PRO A 127 0.33 21.47 -10.21
#